data_AF-Q2XW07-F1
#
_entry.id   AF-Q2XW07-F1
#
_cell.length_a   1.000
_cell.length_b   1.000
_cell.length_c   1.000
_cell.angle_alpha   90.00
_cell.angle_beta   90.00
_cell.angle_gamma   90.00
#
_symmetry.space_group_name_H-M   'P 1'
#
loop_
_entity.id
_entity.type
_entity.pdbx_description
1 polymer ?
#
loop_
_entity_poly.entity_id
_entity_poly.type
_entity_poly.pdbx_seq_one_letter_code
_entity_poly.pdbx_strand_id
1 'polypeptide(L)'
;PIKLLVSVLHDGTLGGVRVVSHHETPGLGDKIEQAKSDWVLDFTGKSLTNPPLEKWAVKRDGGEFDQFTGATITPRSIVNAVRDTLLYVQQQGEALYQPIETETATIEGGQG
;
A
#
# COMPACT_ATOMS: atom_id res chain seq x y z
N PRO A 1 -12.83 -6.44 8.14
CA PRO A 1 -11.45 -5.88 8.00
C PRO A 1 -10.97 -6.03 6.54
N ILE A 2 -10.18 -5.09 6.04
CA ILE A 2 -9.57 -5.11 4.70
C ILE A 2 -8.07 -5.38 4.87
N LYS A 3 -7.51 -6.29 4.08
CA LYS A 3 -6.07 -6.57 4.02
C LYS A 3 -5.53 -6.20 2.65
N LEU A 4 -4.45 -5.44 2.65
CA LEU A 4 -3.79 -4.95 1.44
C LEU A 4 -2.40 -5.56 1.31
N LEU A 5 -2.02 -5.82 0.07
CA LEU A 5 -0.62 -5.94 -0.33
C LEU A 5 -0.26 -4.65 -1.07
N VAL A 6 0.78 -3.97 -0.61
CA VAL A 6 1.25 -2.69 -1.16
C VAL A 6 2.71 -2.86 -1.55
N SER A 7 3.02 -2.65 -2.83
CA SER A 7 4.38 -2.64 -3.34
C SER A 7 4.86 -1.19 -3.46
N VAL A 8 5.96 -0.87 -2.79
CA VAL A 8 6.66 0.41 -2.88
C VAL A 8 8.03 0.16 -3.49
N LEU A 9 8.35 0.88 -4.55
CA LEU A 9 9.64 0.84 -5.22
C LEU A 9 10.66 1.67 -4.44
N HIS A 10 11.95 1.46 -4.75
CA HIS A 10 13.06 2.11 -4.04
C HIS A 10 13.03 3.65 -4.16
N ASP A 11 12.44 4.18 -5.22
CA ASP A 11 12.26 5.63 -5.43
C ASP A 11 11.02 6.21 -4.71
N GLY A 12 10.31 5.39 -3.93
CA GLY A 12 9.10 5.79 -3.19
C GLY A 12 7.82 5.82 -4.04
N THR A 13 7.87 5.34 -5.29
CA THR A 13 6.67 5.16 -6.12
C THR A 13 5.99 3.83 -5.83
N LEU A 14 4.68 3.76 -6.05
CA LEU A 14 3.93 2.52 -5.90
C LEU A 14 4.12 1.61 -7.11
N GLY A 15 4.66 0.41 -6.87
CA GLY A 15 4.65 -0.68 -7.85
C GLY A 15 3.24 -1.26 -8.06
N GLY A 16 2.36 -1.11 -7.07
CA GLY A 16 0.95 -1.48 -7.18
C GLY A 16 0.31 -1.81 -5.83
N VAL A 17 -1.03 -1.91 -5.84
CA VAL A 17 -1.84 -2.27 -4.67
C VAL A 17 -2.75 -3.44 -5.03
N ARG A 18 -2.94 -4.38 -4.09
CA ARG A 18 -3.89 -5.49 -4.21
C ARG A 18 -4.68 -5.65 -2.92
N VAL A 19 -5.99 -5.86 -3.06
CA VAL A 19 -6.83 -6.30 -1.94
C VAL A 19 -6.71 -7.82 -1.83
N VAL A 20 -6.18 -8.30 -0.70
CA VAL A 20 -5.96 -9.73 -0.45
C VAL A 20 -7.17 -10.37 0.24
N SER A 21 -7.88 -9.60 1.08
CA SER A 21 -9.14 -10.04 1.70
C SER A 21 -9.94 -8.84 2.20
N HIS A 22 -11.27 -8.94 2.20
CA HIS A 22 -12.17 -7.94 2.77
C HIS A 22 -13.48 -8.60 3.22
N HIS A 23 -14.32 -7.83 3.92
CA HIS A 23 -15.68 -8.24 4.34
C HIS A 23 -16.72 -7.22 3.88
N GLU A 24 -16.44 -6.57 2.75
CA GLU A 24 -17.31 -5.53 2.20
C GLU A 24 -18.62 -6.12 1.69
N THR A 25 -19.67 -5.33 1.78
CA THR A 25 -20.99 -5.71 1.26
C THR A 25 -20.93 -5.85 -0.27
N PRO A 26 -21.31 -7.02 -0.83
CA PRO A 26 -21.38 -7.22 -2.27
C PRO A 26 -22.27 -6.16 -2.95
N GLY A 27 -21.80 -5.63 -4.07
CA GLY A 27 -22.49 -4.58 -4.83
C GLY A 27 -22.36 -3.16 -4.25
N LEU A 28 -21.76 -2.98 -3.08
CA LEU A 28 -21.53 -1.68 -2.46
C LEU A 28 -20.04 -1.32 -2.42
N GLY A 29 -19.24 -2.09 -1.69
CA GLY A 29 -17.82 -1.83 -1.45
C GLY A 29 -16.86 -2.82 -2.12
N ASP A 30 -17.37 -3.81 -2.83
CA ASP A 30 -16.59 -4.90 -3.44
C ASP A 30 -15.90 -4.51 -4.76
N LYS A 31 -16.15 -3.32 -5.28
CA LYS A 31 -15.45 -2.74 -6.45
C LYS A 31 -13.95 -2.50 -6.21
N ILE A 32 -13.46 -2.73 -5.00
CA ILE A 32 -12.03 -2.75 -4.67
C ILE A 32 -11.33 -4.03 -5.17
N GLU A 33 -12.10 -5.07 -5.49
CA GLU A 33 -11.58 -6.30 -6.10
C GLU A 33 -11.20 -6.02 -7.56
N GLN A 34 -9.96 -6.32 -7.92
CA GLN A 34 -9.49 -6.16 -9.31
C GLN A 34 -10.34 -6.94 -10.32
N ALA A 35 -10.94 -8.07 -9.91
CA ALA A 35 -11.84 -8.84 -10.76
C ALA A 35 -13.16 -8.12 -11.10
N LYS A 36 -13.51 -7.05 -10.37
CA LYS A 36 -14.76 -6.30 -10.51
C LYS A 36 -14.56 -4.89 -11.06
N SER A 37 -13.38 -4.29 -10.85
CA SER A 37 -13.05 -2.95 -11.33
C SER A 37 -11.54 -2.70 -11.31
N ASP A 38 -11.09 -1.79 -12.18
CA ASP A 38 -9.71 -1.30 -12.21
C ASP A 38 -9.39 -0.27 -11.12
N TRP A 39 -10.34 0.08 -10.25
CA TRP A 39 -10.16 1.12 -9.24
C TRP A 39 -8.88 0.98 -8.39
N VAL A 40 -8.51 -0.26 -8.02
CA VAL A 40 -7.29 -0.51 -7.23
C VAL A 40 -6.00 -0.32 -8.04
N LEU A 41 -6.08 -0.32 -9.37
CA LEU A 41 -4.95 -0.10 -10.26
C LEU A 41 -4.56 1.38 -10.35
N ASP A 42 -5.48 2.30 -10.03
CA ASP A 42 -5.22 3.75 -10.02
C ASP A 42 -4.06 4.14 -9.10
N PHE A 43 -3.74 3.32 -8.09
CA PHE A 43 -2.61 3.55 -7.19
C PHE A 43 -1.24 3.36 -7.86
N THR A 44 -1.16 2.60 -8.95
CA THR A 44 0.10 2.23 -9.60
C THR A 44 0.81 3.48 -10.13
N GLY A 45 2.10 3.61 -9.83
CA GLY A 45 2.93 4.76 -10.22
C GLY A 45 2.71 6.03 -9.40
N LYS A 46 1.80 6.03 -8.42
CA LYS A 46 1.63 7.17 -7.49
C LYS A 46 2.70 7.17 -6.40
N SER A 47 2.95 8.33 -5.79
CA SER A 47 3.89 8.54 -4.68
C SER A 47 3.38 9.66 -3.75
N LEU A 48 4.12 10.00 -2.71
CA LEU A 48 3.80 11.14 -1.83
C LEU A 48 3.92 12.51 -2.53
N THR A 49 4.54 12.56 -3.71
CA THR A 49 4.68 13.77 -4.53
C THR A 49 3.79 13.76 -5.77
N ASN A 50 3.20 12.61 -6.11
CA ASN A 50 2.30 12.46 -7.25
C ASN A 50 1.19 11.44 -6.92
N PRO A 51 0.03 11.87 -6.42
CA PRO A 51 -0.34 13.26 -6.14
C PRO A 51 0.32 13.76 -4.84
N PRO A 52 0.34 15.09 -4.60
CA PRO A 52 0.86 15.63 -3.34
C PRO A 52 0.06 15.09 -2.15
N LEU A 53 0.68 15.08 -0.96
CA LEU A 53 0.16 14.41 0.23
C LEU A 53 -1.29 14.79 0.57
N GLU A 54 -1.69 16.04 0.38
CA GLU A 54 -3.02 16.56 0.71
C GLU A 54 -4.11 16.03 -0.24
N LYS A 55 -3.70 15.47 -1.38
CA LYS A 55 -4.57 14.89 -2.39
C LYS A 55 -4.77 13.38 -2.23
N TRP A 56 -4.15 12.77 -1.22
CA TRP A 56 -4.40 11.39 -0.80
C TRP A 56 -5.71 11.27 -0.01
N ALA A 57 -6.81 11.55 -0.69
CA ALA A 57 -8.17 11.38 -0.22
C ALA A 57 -9.09 11.03 -1.40
N VAL A 58 -10.33 10.64 -1.12
CA VAL A 58 -11.33 10.48 -2.19
C VAL A 58 -11.71 11.85 -2.77
N LYS A 59 -12.16 11.89 -4.04
CA LYS A 59 -12.55 13.14 -4.73
C LYS A 59 -13.62 13.92 -3.96
N ARG A 60 -14.57 13.23 -3.33
CA ARG A 60 -15.59 13.86 -2.47
C ARG A 60 -15.01 14.62 -1.27
N ASP A 61 -13.81 14.24 -0.83
CA ASP A 61 -13.10 14.86 0.28
C ASP A 61 -11.96 15.78 -0.23
N GLY A 62 -11.92 16.08 -1.53
CA GLY A 62 -10.97 17.01 -2.15
C GLY A 62 -9.66 16.39 -2.67
N GLY A 63 -9.54 15.06 -2.64
CA GLY A 63 -8.40 14.33 -3.19
C GLY A 63 -8.60 13.85 -4.63
N GLU A 64 -7.83 12.84 -5.03
CA GLU A 64 -7.80 12.37 -6.43
C GLU A 64 -8.44 11.00 -6.68
N PHE A 65 -8.77 10.25 -5.63
CA PHE A 65 -9.24 8.88 -5.79
C PHE A 65 -10.76 8.82 -5.89
N ASP A 66 -11.31 8.04 -6.82
CA ASP A 66 -12.77 7.92 -6.92
C ASP A 66 -13.37 7.23 -5.68
N GLN A 67 -14.58 7.65 -5.27
CA GLN A 67 -15.42 6.90 -4.34
C GLN A 67 -16.48 6.11 -5.09
N PHE A 68 -17.07 5.09 -4.47
CA PHE A 68 -18.21 4.39 -5.05
C PHE A 68 -19.53 5.03 -4.61
N THR A 69 -20.52 5.03 -5.49
CA THR A 69 -21.89 5.43 -5.14
C THR A 69 -22.39 4.57 -3.98
N GLY A 70 -22.81 5.19 -2.88
CA GLY A 70 -23.27 4.50 -1.67
C GLY A 70 -22.18 3.93 -0.78
N ALA A 71 -20.91 3.88 -1.22
CA ALA A 71 -19.79 3.35 -0.44
C ALA A 71 -18.64 4.35 -0.40
N THR A 72 -18.54 5.07 0.72
CA THR A 72 -17.50 6.08 0.90
C THR A 72 -16.53 5.76 2.03
N ILE A 73 -16.86 4.81 2.92
CA ILE A 73 -15.96 4.37 3.98
C ILE A 73 -14.80 3.56 3.39
N THR A 74 -15.11 2.60 2.52
CA THR A 74 -14.17 1.62 1.98
C THR A 74 -13.08 2.24 1.11
N PRO A 75 -13.40 3.08 0.11
CA PRO A 75 -12.36 3.79 -0.64
C PRO A 75 -11.47 4.65 0.25
N ARG A 76 -12.04 5.37 1.24
CA ARG A 76 -11.26 6.19 2.18
C ARG A 76 -10.28 5.36 3.01
N SER A 77 -10.74 4.24 3.56
CA SER A 77 -9.88 3.36 4.35
C SER A 77 -8.69 2.85 3.54
N ILE A 78 -8.90 2.48 2.27
CA ILE A 78 -7.82 2.02 1.40
C ILE A 78 -6.86 3.15 1.05
N VAL A 79 -7.37 4.31 0.64
CA VAL A 79 -6.54 5.48 0.31
C VAL A 79 -5.65 5.87 1.49
N ASN A 80 -6.23 5.94 2.70
CA ASN A 80 -5.48 6.23 3.93
C ASN A 80 -4.41 5.17 4.21
N ALA A 81 -4.76 3.88 4.14
CA ALA A 81 -3.81 2.80 4.42
C ALA A 81 -2.62 2.80 3.44
N VAL A 82 -2.85 3.08 2.16
CA VAL A 82 -1.77 3.17 1.16
C VAL A 82 -0.90 4.40 1.42
N ARG A 83 -1.49 5.57 1.69
CA ARG A 83 -0.75 6.79 2.07
C ARG A 83 0.13 6.55 3.30
N ASP A 84 -0.45 5.96 4.34
CA ASP A 84 0.25 5.71 5.59
C ASP A 84 1.39 4.69 5.41
N THR A 85 1.24 3.74 4.48
CA THR A 85 2.32 2.82 4.08
C THR A 85 3.47 3.57 3.42
N LEU A 86 3.18 4.49 2.49
CA LEU A 86 4.21 5.31 1.84
C LEU A 86 4.95 6.20 2.84
N LEU A 87 4.23 6.82 3.79
CA LEU A 87 4.82 7.61 4.88
C LEU A 87 5.72 6.75 5.77
N TYR A 88 5.28 5.53 6.10
CA TYR A 88 6.09 4.59 6.86
C TYR A 88 7.39 4.22 6.12
N VAL A 89 7.30 3.88 4.84
CA VAL A 89 8.49 3.56 4.03
C VAL A 89 9.45 4.74 3.95
N GLN A 90 8.93 5.95 3.72
CA GLN A 90 9.75 7.18 3.74
C GLN A 90 10.43 7.41 5.10
N GLN A 91 9.73 7.15 6.20
CA GLN A 91 10.27 7.33 7.55
C GLN A 91 11.37 6.32 7.88
N GLN A 92 11.25 5.07 7.44
CA GLN A 92 12.27 4.05 7.67
C GLN A 92 13.47 4.21 6.71
N GLY A 93 13.23 4.71 5.49
CA GLY A 93 14.27 4.96 4.49
C GLY A 93 15.12 3.72 4.20
N GLU A 94 16.43 3.89 4.22
CA GLU A 94 17.43 2.83 3.94
C GLU A 94 17.35 1.63 4.89
N ALA A 95 16.82 1.80 6.11
CA ALA A 95 16.74 0.71 7.09
C ALA A 95 15.90 -0.49 6.59
N LEU A 96 14.94 -0.26 5.67
CA LEU A 96 14.15 -1.33 5.07
C LEU A 96 14.92 -2.19 4.07
N TYR A 97 16.05 -1.69 3.58
CA TYR A 97 16.82 -2.30 2.49
C TYR A 97 18.20 -2.79 2.93
N GLN A 98 18.56 -2.56 4.20
CA GLN A 98 19.80 -3.10 4.74
C GLN A 98 19.77 -4.63 4.67
N PRO A 99 20.81 -5.27 4.10
CA PRO A 99 20.92 -6.71 4.14
C PRO A 99 20.96 -7.13 5.61
N ILE A 100 20.21 -8.18 5.95
CA ILE A 100 20.34 -8.80 7.26
C ILE A 100 21.79 -9.27 7.37
N GLU A 101 22.55 -8.73 8.32
CA GLU A 101 23.87 -9.26 8.65
C GLU A 101 23.66 -10.71 9.12
N THR A 102 23.89 -11.67 8.22
CA THR A 102 24.00 -13.07 8.60
C THR A 102 25.25 -13.20 9.45
N GLU A 103 25.04 -13.33 10.76
CA GLU A 103 26.08 -13.65 11.73
C GLU A 103 26.81 -14.89 11.23
N THR A 104 28.04 -14.70 10.77
CA THR A 104 28.87 -15.80 10.30
C THR A 104 29.32 -16.52 11.56
N ALA A 105 28.63 -17.60 11.91
CA ALA A 105 29.07 -18.48 12.98
C ALA A 105 30.43 -19.05 12.58
N THR A 106 31.50 -18.44 13.10
CA THR A 106 32.85 -18.99 13.06
C THR A 106 32.81 -20.32 13.81
N ILE A 107 32.79 -21.42 13.07
CA ILE A 107 32.96 -22.76 13.63
C ILE A 107 34.45 -22.89 13.97
N GLU A 108 34.84 -22.44 15.15
CA GLU A 108 36.16 -22.73 15.68
C GLU A 108 36.24 -24.20 16.09
N GLY A 109 37.14 -24.93 15.43
CA GLY A 109 37.98 -25.96 16.05
C GLY A 109 37.30 -27.23 16.56
N GLY A 110 37.33 -28.28 15.74
CA GLY A 110 37.22 -29.66 16.19
C GLY A 110 38.24 -30.54 15.49
N GLN A 111 39.53 -30.41 15.86
CA GLN A 111 40.49 -31.49 15.62
C GLN A 111 40.26 -32.59 16.67
N GLY A 112 40.06 -33.81 16.19
CA GLY A 112 39.98 -35.04 16.97
C GLY A 112 39.89 -36.24 16.04
#